data_AF-A0A2N7PNE5-F1
#
_entry.id   AF-A0A2N7PNE5-F1
#
_cell.length_a   1.000
_cell.length_b   1.000
_cell.length_c   1.000
_cell.angle_alpha   90.00
_cell.angle_beta   90.00
_cell.angle_gamma   90.00
#
_symmetry.space_group_name_H-M   'P 1'
#
loop_
_entity.id
_entity.type
_entity.pdbx_description
1 polymer ?
#
loop_
_entity_poly.entity_id
_entity_poly.type
_entity_poly.pdbx_seq_one_letter_code
_entity_poly.pdbx_strand_id
1 'polypeptide(L)'
;MKKKQKLLLLLSASLFLIILIINFSAERVTGKVPEYRVKRGYIFDRNFNPIAVSLENYKAYYLLKDNALFDSSDISFLKKYLSSTINLSKKGIILLSEDLSLEEVEKLKKEKNVIIEKTFKRKVLQPYLKFLVGETFNGYGVSGLEKIFDEHLRIGNPLVLSIDLNLEKKIYNIIYESNLPGFGIAVFDLETGELLGYLESENLRLFDNYYPLNLFGIHPSELKDFNWVLGENLMLKEMDTIKINLWHLAKWYMEKACNQSVIPTILPQKTKVCEPNLEIFEKREYIYDLGKIFITVAFKNNKLILSSFAFNPQEKDLLSKNKKIINYIISML
;
A
#
# COMPACT_ATOMS: atom_id res chain seq x y z
N MET A 1 37.13 30.06 48.93
CA MET A 1 37.99 29.49 47.86
C MET A 1 39.16 30.42 47.58
N LYS A 2 40.40 29.91 47.68
CA LYS A 2 41.62 30.67 47.37
C LYS A 2 41.60 31.06 45.89
N LYS A 3 42.14 32.23 45.52
CA LYS A 3 42.14 32.80 44.14
C LYS A 3 42.54 31.77 43.05
N LYS A 4 43.46 30.86 43.38
CA LYS A 4 43.88 29.73 42.52
C LYS A 4 42.77 28.71 42.21
N GLN A 5 41.89 28.41 43.16
CA GLN A 5 40.77 27.46 42.95
C GLN A 5 39.70 28.04 42.02
N LYS A 6 39.43 29.36 42.10
CA LYS A 6 38.51 30.04 41.17
C LYS A 6 39.07 30.06 39.74
N LEU A 7 40.38 30.27 39.60
CA LEU A 7 41.05 30.23 38.30
C LEU A 7 41.00 28.82 37.68
N LEU A 8 41.24 27.78 38.48
CA LEU A 8 41.19 26.39 38.01
C LEU A 8 39.79 26.00 37.53
N LEU A 9 38.75 26.42 38.26
CA LEU A 9 37.35 26.14 37.94
C LEU A 9 36.88 26.87 36.67
N LEU A 10 37.40 28.07 36.44
CA LEU A 10 37.13 28.87 35.24
C LEU A 10 37.83 28.28 34.01
N LEU A 11 39.06 27.81 34.17
CA LEU A 11 39.79 27.09 33.11
C LEU A 11 39.12 25.77 32.75
N SER A 12 38.63 24.98 33.73
CA SER A 12 37.91 23.74 33.45
C SER A 12 36.57 23.99 32.75
N ALA A 13 35.83 25.03 33.16
CA ALA A 13 34.57 25.40 32.52
C ALA A 13 34.81 25.87 31.07
N SER A 14 35.87 26.65 30.83
CA SER A 14 36.24 27.11 29.50
C SER A 14 36.68 25.97 28.58
N LEU A 15 37.44 25.00 29.10
CA LEU A 15 37.83 23.80 28.36
C LEU A 15 36.60 22.96 27.97
N PHE A 16 35.65 22.78 28.89
CA PHE A 16 34.40 22.07 28.61
C PHE A 16 33.56 22.76 27.54
N LEU A 17 33.48 24.10 27.58
CA LEU A 17 32.82 24.90 26.56
C LEU A 17 33.48 24.74 25.18
N ILE A 18 34.82 24.74 25.14
CA ILE A 18 35.57 24.54 23.90
C ILE A 18 35.30 23.15 23.32
N ILE A 19 35.28 22.10 24.15
CA ILE A 19 34.95 20.73 23.71
C ILE A 19 33.52 20.67 23.15
N LEU A 20 32.55 21.32 23.81
CA LEU A 20 31.17 21.42 23.31
C LEU A 20 31.09 22.14 21.97
N ILE A 21 31.79 23.27 21.82
CA ILE A 21 31.81 24.04 20.57
C ILE A 21 32.48 23.24 19.45
N ILE A 22 33.60 22.55 19.74
CA ILE A 22 34.29 21.71 18.76
C ILE A 22 33.42 20.53 18.34
N ASN A 23 32.77 19.82 19.28
CA ASN A 23 31.86 18.72 18.95
C ASN A 23 30.65 19.20 18.14
N PHE A 24 30.05 20.34 18.53
CA PHE A 24 28.92 20.94 17.81
C PHE A 24 29.32 21.42 16.40
N SER A 25 30.55 21.91 16.25
CA SER A 25 31.10 22.33 14.96
C SER A 25 31.46 21.12 14.09
N ALA A 26 32.07 20.09 14.66
CA ALA A 26 32.37 18.84 13.97
C ALA A 26 31.09 18.18 13.45
N GLU A 27 30.04 18.07 14.28
CA GLU A 27 28.74 17.50 13.90
C GLU A 27 28.03 18.30 12.79
N ARG A 28 28.29 19.62 12.68
CA ARG A 28 27.81 20.46 11.57
C ARG A 28 28.63 20.32 10.29
N VAL A 29 29.93 20.05 10.39
CA VAL A 29 30.88 20.02 9.26
C VAL A 29 31.00 18.61 8.68
N THR A 30 31.00 17.58 9.51
CA THR A 30 30.81 16.20 9.09
C THR A 30 29.31 15.99 8.89
N GLY A 31 28.79 16.42 7.74
CA GLY A 31 27.43 16.09 7.34
C GLY A 31 27.15 14.62 7.61
N LYS A 32 25.91 14.30 8.04
CA LYS A 32 25.48 12.92 8.36
C LYS A 32 26.08 11.95 7.34
N VAL A 33 26.65 10.85 7.84
CA VAL A 33 27.15 9.74 7.03
C VAL A 33 26.16 9.51 5.88
N PRO A 34 26.60 9.44 4.61
CA PRO A 34 25.69 9.23 3.51
C PRO A 34 24.88 7.99 3.81
N GLU A 35 23.58 8.15 4.08
CA GLU A 35 22.67 7.01 4.14
C GLU A 35 22.75 6.37 2.75
N TYR A 36 23.47 5.25 2.67
CA TYR A 36 23.39 4.39 1.50
C TYR A 36 21.91 4.07 1.36
N ARG A 37 21.25 4.67 0.36
CA ARG A 37 19.82 4.45 0.11
C ARG A 37 19.65 2.97 -0.18
N VAL A 38 19.17 2.23 0.81
CA VAL A 38 18.87 0.81 0.67
C VAL A 38 17.74 0.68 -0.33
N LYS A 39 17.93 -0.20 -1.30
CA LYS A 39 16.89 -0.51 -2.28
C LYS A 39 15.70 -1.11 -1.54
N ARG A 40 14.55 -0.44 -1.62
CA ARG A 40 13.30 -0.89 -1.00
C ARG A 40 12.94 -2.30 -1.47
N GLY A 41 12.53 -3.15 -0.53
CA GLY A 41 12.23 -4.56 -0.77
C GLY A 41 11.11 -4.78 -1.76
N TYR A 42 11.13 -5.93 -2.45
CA TYR A 42 10.11 -6.27 -3.44
C TYR A 42 8.88 -6.88 -2.77
N ILE A 43 7.72 -6.76 -3.41
CA ILE A 43 6.50 -7.47 -3.00
C ILE A 43 6.24 -8.58 -4.02
N PHE A 44 6.02 -9.79 -3.53
CA PHE A 44 5.76 -10.99 -4.31
C PHE A 44 4.43 -11.64 -3.93
N ASP A 45 3.88 -12.39 -4.86
CA ASP A 45 2.79 -13.33 -4.60
C ASP A 45 3.30 -14.61 -3.91
N ARG A 46 2.40 -15.55 -3.59
CA ARG A 46 2.74 -16.82 -2.92
C ARG A 46 3.67 -17.73 -3.74
N ASN A 47 3.75 -17.50 -5.05
CA ASN A 47 4.53 -18.26 -6.02
C ASN A 47 5.83 -17.52 -6.42
N PHE A 48 6.21 -16.46 -5.68
CA PHE A 48 7.36 -15.61 -5.95
C PHE A 48 7.31 -14.83 -7.28
N ASN A 49 6.13 -14.63 -7.84
CA ASN A 49 5.93 -13.70 -8.95
C ASN A 49 5.94 -12.26 -8.43
N PRO A 50 6.66 -11.34 -9.07
CA PRO A 50 6.78 -9.98 -8.59
C PRO A 50 5.48 -9.18 -8.80
N ILE A 51 4.99 -8.57 -7.72
CA ILE A 51 3.86 -7.64 -7.72
C ILE A 51 4.36 -6.20 -7.80
N ALA A 52 5.37 -5.85 -6.99
CA ALA A 52 5.96 -4.52 -6.96
C ALA A 52 7.48 -4.56 -6.80
N VAL A 53 8.18 -3.79 -7.62
CA VAL A 53 9.64 -3.77 -7.68
C VAL A 53 10.19 -2.35 -7.56
N SER A 54 11.41 -2.25 -7.05
CA SER A 54 12.15 -1.00 -6.95
C SER A 54 13.13 -0.91 -8.13
N LEU A 55 12.89 0.02 -9.04
CA LEU A 55 13.74 0.28 -10.19
C LEU A 55 14.74 1.37 -9.86
N GLU A 56 15.94 1.28 -10.43
CA GLU A 56 16.89 2.39 -10.36
C GLU A 56 16.32 3.61 -11.12
N ASN A 57 16.52 4.78 -10.55
CA ASN A 57 16.07 6.04 -11.12
C ASN A 57 17.12 7.11 -10.85
N TYR A 58 17.13 8.20 -11.62
CA TYR A 58 18.09 9.29 -11.45
C TYR A 58 17.34 10.62 -11.46
N LYS A 59 17.65 11.47 -10.48
CA LYS A 59 17.17 12.85 -10.41
C LYS A 59 18.30 13.81 -10.79
N ALA A 60 17.97 14.86 -11.52
CA ALA A 60 18.92 15.93 -11.82
C ALA A 60 18.54 17.20 -11.08
N TYR A 61 19.55 17.85 -10.53
CA TYR A 61 19.43 19.13 -9.88
C TYR A 61 20.43 20.11 -10.48
N TYR A 62 20.07 21.39 -10.57
CA TYR A 62 20.97 22.47 -10.94
C TYR A 62 21.29 23.31 -9.71
N LEU A 63 22.58 23.53 -9.46
CA LEU A 63 23.08 24.33 -8.35
C LEU A 63 23.26 25.79 -8.76
N LEU A 64 22.41 26.66 -8.23
CA LEU A 64 22.55 28.11 -8.34
C LEU A 64 23.58 28.60 -7.32
N LYS A 65 24.72 29.07 -7.82
CA LYS A 65 25.78 29.69 -7.02
C LYS A 65 25.64 31.21 -7.07
N ASP A 66 26.20 31.88 -6.06
CA ASP A 66 26.16 33.34 -5.86
C ASP A 66 26.96 34.11 -6.91
N ASN A 67 26.54 34.04 -8.16
CA ASN A 67 27.09 34.87 -9.21
C ASN A 67 26.05 35.94 -9.50
N ALA A 68 26.44 37.20 -9.28
CA ALA A 68 25.59 38.37 -9.36
C ALA A 68 24.94 38.62 -10.74
N LEU A 69 25.18 37.75 -11.73
CA LEU A 69 24.54 37.75 -13.04
C LEU A 69 24.33 36.27 -13.41
N PHE A 70 23.07 35.86 -13.61
CA PHE A 70 22.81 34.63 -14.34
C PHE A 70 23.36 34.84 -15.75
N ASP A 71 24.40 34.09 -16.15
CA ASP A 71 24.84 34.15 -17.54
C ASP A 71 23.67 33.72 -18.44
N SER A 72 23.53 34.36 -19.59
CA SER A 72 22.46 34.08 -20.56
C SER A 72 22.44 32.59 -20.97
N SER A 73 23.59 31.92 -20.91
CA SER A 73 23.75 30.48 -21.11
C SER A 73 23.04 29.65 -20.04
N ASP A 74 23.12 30.00 -18.77
CA ASP A 74 22.49 29.25 -17.66
C ASP A 74 20.96 29.34 -17.76
N ILE A 75 20.43 30.53 -18.09
CA ILE A 75 19.00 30.73 -18.31
C ILE A 75 18.53 29.92 -19.54
N SER A 76 19.31 29.90 -20.62
CA SER A 76 18.98 29.13 -21.82
C SER A 76 18.95 27.61 -21.56
N PHE A 77 19.85 27.11 -20.70
CA PHE A 77 19.89 25.72 -20.29
C PHE A 77 18.69 25.37 -19.41
N LEU A 78 18.44 26.15 -18.36
CA LEU A 78 17.33 25.93 -17.43
C LEU A 78 15.96 25.98 -18.13
N LYS A 79 15.78 26.85 -19.12
CA LYS A 79 14.55 26.94 -19.93
C LYS A 79 14.21 25.66 -20.70
N LYS A 80 15.18 24.77 -20.95
CA LYS A 80 14.92 23.47 -21.59
C LYS A 80 14.18 22.49 -20.66
N TYR A 81 14.34 22.68 -19.34
CA TYR A 81 13.85 21.75 -18.31
C TYR A 81 12.73 22.35 -17.46
N LEU A 82 12.66 23.68 -17.37
CA LEU A 82 11.63 24.39 -16.60
C LEU A 82 10.61 25.01 -17.54
N SER A 83 9.33 24.73 -17.30
CA SER A 83 8.22 25.45 -17.95
C SER A 83 8.34 26.94 -17.63
N SER A 84 8.43 27.74 -18.67
CA SER A 84 8.93 29.12 -18.63
C SER A 84 8.01 30.07 -17.84
N THR A 85 8.35 30.37 -16.57
CA THR A 85 8.21 31.66 -15.85
C THR A 85 8.51 31.49 -14.35
N ILE A 86 9.64 30.89 -13.98
CA ILE A 86 10.03 30.77 -12.57
C ILE A 86 10.97 31.93 -12.21
N ASN A 87 10.55 32.76 -11.25
CA ASN A 87 11.43 33.74 -10.60
C ASN A 87 12.42 32.97 -9.73
N LEU A 88 13.61 32.68 -10.27
CA LEU A 88 14.62 31.86 -9.61
C LEU A 88 15.37 32.67 -8.55
N SER A 89 15.60 32.06 -7.38
CA SER A 89 16.43 32.66 -6.32
C SER A 89 17.88 32.81 -6.80
N LYS A 90 18.63 33.77 -6.21
CA LYS A 90 20.06 33.97 -6.54
C LYS A 90 20.99 32.84 -6.04
N LYS A 91 20.48 31.99 -5.16
CA LYS A 91 21.13 30.80 -4.61
C LYS A 91 20.09 29.71 -4.40
N GLY A 92 20.49 28.45 -4.59
CA GLY A 92 19.62 27.31 -4.30
C GLY A 92 19.90 26.11 -5.19
N ILE A 93 19.05 25.10 -5.05
CA ILE A 93 19.07 23.89 -5.84
C ILE A 93 17.73 23.81 -6.56
N ILE A 94 17.75 23.72 -7.88
CA ILE A 94 16.56 23.56 -8.71
C ILE A 94 16.48 22.11 -9.16
N LEU A 95 15.34 21.47 -8.96
CA LEU A 95 15.07 20.15 -9.54
C LEU A 95 14.83 20.32 -11.05
N LEU A 96 15.66 19.69 -11.87
CA LEU A 96 15.57 19.71 -13.33
C LEU A 96 14.67 18.58 -13.86
N SER A 97 14.83 17.39 -13.29
CA SER A 97 14.00 16.23 -13.64
C SER A 97 14.00 15.23 -12.49
N GLU A 98 12.87 14.53 -12.33
CA GLU A 98 12.69 13.46 -11.35
C GLU A 98 12.94 12.06 -11.92
N ASP A 99 12.96 11.93 -13.23
CA ASP A 99 13.06 10.65 -13.94
C ASP A 99 13.95 10.86 -15.17
N LEU A 100 15.15 10.28 -15.14
CA LEU A 100 16.13 10.41 -16.22
C LEU A 100 16.46 9.03 -16.77
N SER A 101 16.47 8.94 -18.09
CA SER A 101 17.10 7.84 -18.80
C SER A 101 18.63 7.86 -18.60
N LEU A 102 19.28 6.72 -18.81
CA LEU A 102 20.74 6.62 -18.74
C LEU A 102 21.43 7.56 -19.74
N GLU A 103 20.86 7.74 -20.93
CA GLU A 103 21.37 8.67 -21.93
C GLU A 103 21.31 10.14 -21.45
N GLU A 104 20.22 10.52 -20.78
CA GLU A 104 20.09 11.87 -20.22
C GLU A 104 21.06 12.08 -19.04
N VAL A 105 21.27 11.05 -18.22
CA VAL A 105 22.28 11.08 -17.16
C VAL A 105 23.67 11.31 -17.74
N GLU A 106 24.04 10.63 -18.83
CA GLU A 106 25.35 10.81 -19.48
C GLU A 106 25.52 12.19 -20.10
N LYS A 107 24.45 12.78 -20.67
CA LYS A 107 24.46 14.15 -21.18
C LYS A 107 24.61 15.16 -20.04
N LEU A 108 23.77 15.06 -19.01
CA LEU A 108 23.73 16.00 -17.89
C LEU A 108 24.96 15.94 -16.99
N LYS A 109 25.64 14.80 -16.89
CA LYS A 109 26.93 14.68 -16.18
C LYS A 109 28.03 15.58 -16.75
N LYS A 110 27.93 15.98 -18.03
CA LYS A 110 28.90 16.86 -18.69
C LYS A 110 28.63 18.34 -18.40
N GLU A 111 27.44 18.67 -17.90
CA GLU A 111 27.02 20.05 -17.66
C GLU A 111 27.56 20.58 -16.34
N LYS A 112 28.04 21.82 -16.36
CA LYS A 112 28.58 22.47 -15.16
C LYS A 112 27.42 22.81 -14.21
N ASN A 113 27.66 22.62 -12.91
CA ASN A 113 26.69 22.88 -11.83
C ASN A 113 25.44 21.97 -11.83
N VAL A 114 25.42 20.88 -12.60
CA VAL A 114 24.41 19.83 -12.47
C VAL A 114 24.85 18.77 -11.46
N ILE A 115 23.93 18.35 -10.60
CA ILE A 115 24.10 17.27 -9.63
C ILE A 115 23.14 16.16 -10.04
N ILE A 116 23.67 14.95 -10.23
CA ILE A 116 22.86 13.74 -10.46
C ILE A 116 22.77 12.95 -9.17
N GLU A 117 21.56 12.69 -8.72
CA GLU A 117 21.28 11.84 -7.56
C GLU A 117 20.72 10.50 -8.04
N LYS A 118 21.35 9.39 -7.65
CA LYS A 118 20.77 8.05 -7.84
C LYS A 118 19.67 7.83 -6.81
N THR A 119 18.51 7.41 -7.28
CA THR A 119 17.31 7.15 -6.49
C THR A 119 16.69 5.81 -6.89
N PHE A 120 15.60 5.43 -6.24
CA PHE A 120 14.79 4.28 -6.63
C PHE A 120 13.35 4.71 -6.82
N LYS A 121 12.72 4.21 -7.88
CA LYS A 121 11.30 4.42 -8.18
C LYS A 121 10.54 3.12 -8.01
N ARG A 122 9.39 3.19 -7.36
CA ARG A 122 8.50 2.04 -7.20
C ARG A 122 7.71 1.80 -8.48
N LYS A 123 7.69 0.55 -8.96
CA LYS A 123 6.86 0.11 -10.09
C LYS A 123 5.98 -1.06 -9.65
N VAL A 124 4.68 -0.86 -9.70
CA VAL A 124 3.68 -1.92 -9.58
C VAL A 124 3.56 -2.60 -10.94
N LEU A 125 3.75 -3.92 -10.98
CA LEU A 125 3.73 -4.71 -12.23
C LEU A 125 2.32 -5.15 -12.61
N GLN A 126 1.39 -5.20 -11.64
CA GLN A 126 -0.02 -5.53 -11.85
C GLN A 126 -0.88 -4.29 -11.57
N PRO A 127 -1.29 -3.53 -12.61
CA PRO A 127 -2.02 -2.26 -12.42
C PRO A 127 -3.30 -2.40 -11.59
N TYR A 128 -4.01 -3.52 -11.74
CA TYR A 128 -5.25 -3.80 -11.01
C TYR A 128 -5.04 -4.05 -9.50
N LEU A 129 -3.78 -4.21 -9.04
CA LEU A 129 -3.43 -4.31 -7.62
C LEU A 129 -2.87 -3.02 -7.06
N LYS A 130 -2.88 -1.92 -7.82
CA LYS A 130 -2.35 -0.63 -7.35
C LYS A 130 -3.02 -0.19 -6.05
N PHE A 131 -4.34 -0.36 -5.93
CA PHE A 131 -5.07 -0.03 -4.70
C PHE A 131 -4.58 -0.79 -3.46
N LEU A 132 -4.25 -2.08 -3.62
CA LEU A 132 -3.79 -2.95 -2.54
C LEU A 132 -2.33 -2.64 -2.19
N VAL A 133 -1.45 -2.58 -3.21
CA VAL A 133 -0.03 -2.26 -3.01
C VAL A 133 0.10 -0.87 -2.38
N GLY A 134 -0.62 0.11 -2.91
CA GLY A 134 -0.53 1.50 -2.50
C GLY A 134 0.64 2.23 -3.18
N GLU A 135 0.99 3.37 -2.60
CA GLU A 135 1.96 4.30 -3.18
C GLU A 135 3.12 4.58 -2.23
N THR A 136 4.22 5.06 -2.80
CA THR A 136 5.40 5.52 -2.05
C THR A 136 5.68 6.98 -2.35
N PHE A 137 6.07 7.76 -1.35
CA PHE A 137 6.52 9.12 -1.49
C PHE A 137 7.89 9.29 -0.81
N ASN A 138 8.90 9.76 -1.56
CA ASN A 138 10.27 9.94 -1.07
C ASN A 138 10.87 8.70 -0.37
N GLY A 139 10.52 7.50 -0.84
CA GLY A 139 11.00 6.23 -0.29
C GLY A 139 10.18 5.66 0.88
N TYR A 140 9.18 6.40 1.36
CA TYR A 140 8.24 5.98 2.41
C TYR A 140 6.93 5.49 1.78
N GLY A 141 6.37 4.42 2.31
CA GLY A 141 5.02 3.98 1.97
C GLY A 141 3.96 4.90 2.54
N VAL A 142 3.04 5.36 1.70
CA VAL A 142 1.99 6.32 2.09
C VAL A 142 0.59 5.70 2.12
N SER A 143 0.38 4.59 1.43
CA SER A 143 -0.90 3.86 1.41
C SER A 143 -0.70 2.36 1.19
N GLY A 144 -1.77 1.57 1.36
CA GLY A 144 -1.78 0.14 1.08
C GLY A 144 -0.72 -0.66 1.84
N LEU A 145 -0.28 -1.76 1.22
CA LEU A 145 0.80 -2.60 1.73
C LEU A 145 2.12 -1.84 1.88
N GLU A 146 2.39 -0.85 1.02
CA GLU A 146 3.59 -0.03 1.14
C GLU A 146 3.66 0.69 2.49
N LYS A 147 2.53 1.22 2.99
CA LYS A 147 2.45 1.85 4.30
C LYS A 147 2.47 0.84 5.43
N ILE A 148 1.67 -0.23 5.32
CA ILE A 148 1.54 -1.26 6.36
C ILE A 148 2.90 -1.91 6.66
N PHE A 149 3.68 -2.20 5.62
CA PHE A 149 4.98 -2.86 5.72
C PHE A 149 6.15 -1.90 5.48
N ASP A 150 5.99 -0.59 5.72
CA ASP A 150 7.01 0.40 5.39
C ASP A 150 8.36 0.09 6.05
N GLU A 151 8.36 -0.21 7.35
CA GLU A 151 9.58 -0.51 8.10
C GLU A 151 10.33 -1.72 7.53
N HIS A 152 9.61 -2.79 7.21
CA HIS A 152 10.17 -4.02 6.63
C HIS A 152 10.71 -3.79 5.20
N LEU A 153 9.94 -3.07 4.38
CA LEU A 153 10.31 -2.81 2.98
C LEU A 153 11.48 -1.81 2.88
N ARG A 154 11.57 -0.81 3.78
CA ARG A 154 12.62 0.22 3.74
C ARG A 154 14.02 -0.33 3.99
N ILE A 155 14.15 -1.35 4.84
CA ILE A 155 15.43 -2.03 5.07
C ILE A 155 15.80 -3.02 3.96
N GLY A 156 14.99 -3.11 2.90
CA GLY A 156 15.27 -3.92 1.71
C GLY A 156 14.74 -5.34 1.76
N ASN A 157 14.01 -5.71 2.82
CA ASN A 157 13.48 -7.07 2.93
C ASN A 157 12.30 -7.31 1.98
N PRO A 158 12.27 -8.45 1.28
CA PRO A 158 11.13 -8.80 0.45
C PRO A 158 9.90 -9.12 1.30
N LEU A 159 8.72 -8.81 0.78
CA LEU A 159 7.43 -9.20 1.32
C LEU A 159 6.80 -10.24 0.39
N VAL A 160 6.40 -11.39 0.94
CA VAL A 160 5.68 -12.44 0.22
C VAL A 160 4.26 -12.46 0.75
N LEU A 161 3.29 -12.30 -0.15
CA LEU A 161 1.86 -12.33 0.17
C LEU A 161 1.29 -13.75 -0.03
N SER A 162 0.14 -14.03 0.58
CA SER A 162 -0.64 -15.26 0.33
C SER A 162 -1.42 -15.24 -0.99
N ILE A 163 -1.50 -14.07 -1.63
CA ILE A 163 -2.17 -13.84 -2.91
C ILE A 163 -1.60 -14.76 -4.00
N ASP A 164 -2.48 -15.31 -4.84
CA ASP A 164 -2.14 -16.05 -6.05
C ASP A 164 -2.47 -15.20 -7.30
N LEU A 165 -1.45 -14.68 -7.97
CA LEU A 165 -1.64 -13.85 -9.16
C LEU A 165 -2.27 -14.59 -10.33
N ASN A 166 -2.10 -15.92 -10.43
CA ASN A 166 -2.74 -16.68 -11.50
C ASN A 166 -4.25 -16.74 -11.29
N LEU A 167 -4.69 -16.86 -10.04
CA LEU A 167 -6.11 -16.77 -9.70
C LEU A 167 -6.65 -15.36 -9.96
N GLU A 168 -5.98 -14.34 -9.43
CA GLU A 168 -6.43 -12.95 -9.58
C GLU A 168 -6.52 -12.53 -11.04
N LYS A 169 -5.53 -12.87 -11.87
CA LYS A 169 -5.56 -12.54 -13.30
C LYS A 169 -6.77 -13.15 -14.02
N LYS A 170 -7.14 -14.38 -13.68
CA LYS A 170 -8.32 -15.05 -14.25
C LYS A 170 -9.61 -14.35 -13.82
N ILE A 171 -9.74 -14.03 -12.53
CA ILE A 171 -10.92 -13.31 -11.99
C ILE A 171 -11.01 -11.91 -12.61
N TYR A 172 -9.90 -11.18 -12.67
CA TYR A 172 -9.83 -9.83 -13.23
C TYR A 172 -10.32 -9.79 -14.67
N ASN A 173 -9.92 -10.75 -15.52
CA ASN A 173 -10.39 -10.81 -16.90
C ASN A 173 -11.92 -10.94 -17.00
N ILE A 174 -12.55 -11.79 -16.18
CA ILE A 174 -14.02 -11.93 -16.16
C ILE A 174 -14.70 -10.61 -15.75
N ILE A 175 -14.17 -9.97 -14.71
CA ILE A 175 -14.76 -8.73 -14.18
C ILE A 175 -14.59 -7.58 -15.16
N TYR A 176 -13.44 -7.50 -15.81
CA TYR A 176 -13.18 -6.53 -16.86
C TYR A 176 -14.18 -6.68 -18.02
N GLU A 177 -14.43 -7.91 -18.48
CA GLU A 177 -15.45 -8.20 -19.51
C GLU A 177 -16.88 -7.90 -19.05
N SER A 178 -17.15 -7.99 -17.74
CA SER A 178 -18.48 -7.76 -17.17
C SER A 178 -18.86 -6.27 -17.08
N ASN A 179 -17.90 -5.37 -17.26
CA ASN A 179 -18.06 -3.90 -17.25
C ASN A 179 -18.90 -3.39 -16.07
N LEU A 180 -18.60 -3.87 -14.86
CA LEU A 180 -19.32 -3.51 -13.65
C LEU A 180 -18.94 -2.09 -13.19
N PRO A 181 -19.92 -1.22 -12.84
CA PRO A 181 -19.65 0.08 -12.21
C PRO A 181 -18.77 0.01 -10.96
N GLY A 182 -18.91 -1.07 -10.19
CA GLY A 182 -18.12 -1.32 -8.99
C GLY A 182 -18.09 -2.78 -8.64
N PHE A 183 -16.97 -3.23 -8.08
CA PHE A 183 -16.81 -4.59 -7.62
C PHE A 183 -15.82 -4.68 -6.46
N GLY A 184 -16.00 -5.70 -5.63
CA GLY A 184 -15.03 -6.19 -4.66
C GLY A 184 -15.12 -7.71 -4.64
N ILE A 185 -13.99 -8.41 -4.63
CA ILE A 185 -13.92 -9.87 -4.56
C ILE A 185 -12.76 -10.22 -3.65
N ALA A 186 -13.03 -11.04 -2.63
CA ALA A 186 -12.02 -11.66 -1.80
C ALA A 186 -12.20 -13.19 -1.82
N VAL A 187 -11.11 -13.92 -1.97
CA VAL A 187 -11.08 -15.38 -1.87
C VAL A 187 -10.19 -15.76 -0.70
N PHE A 188 -10.73 -16.50 0.25
CA PHE A 188 -10.02 -16.96 1.43
C PHE A 188 -9.85 -18.48 1.41
N ASP A 189 -8.70 -18.94 1.87
CA ASP A 189 -8.50 -20.32 2.29
C ASP A 189 -9.05 -20.49 3.72
N LEU A 190 -10.02 -21.39 3.90
CA LEU A 190 -10.66 -21.61 5.20
C LEU A 190 -9.79 -22.41 6.16
N GLU A 191 -8.86 -23.22 5.66
CA GLU A 191 -7.99 -24.02 6.52
C GLU A 191 -6.94 -23.15 7.19
N THR A 192 -6.47 -22.10 6.51
CA THR A 192 -5.33 -21.28 6.95
C THR A 192 -5.70 -19.83 7.29
N GLY A 193 -6.85 -19.35 6.82
CA GLY A 193 -7.25 -17.96 6.93
C GLY A 193 -6.56 -17.01 5.95
N GLU A 194 -5.78 -17.54 5.01
CA GLU A 194 -5.09 -16.77 3.98
C GLU A 194 -6.05 -16.12 2.98
N LEU A 195 -5.81 -14.86 2.65
CA LEU A 195 -6.40 -14.17 1.51
C LEU A 195 -5.65 -14.58 0.24
N LEU A 196 -6.28 -15.41 -0.59
CA LEU A 196 -5.73 -15.97 -1.82
C LEU A 196 -5.90 -15.05 -3.03
N GLY A 197 -6.90 -14.17 -3.01
CA GLY A 197 -7.11 -13.19 -4.06
C GLY A 197 -7.97 -12.05 -3.56
N TYR A 198 -7.65 -10.82 -3.96
CA TYR A 198 -8.39 -9.63 -3.58
C TYR A 198 -8.37 -8.57 -4.68
N LEU A 199 -9.53 -8.36 -5.29
CA LEU A 199 -9.71 -7.40 -6.37
C LEU A 199 -10.83 -6.45 -6.02
N GLU A 200 -10.59 -5.16 -6.23
CA GLU A 200 -11.57 -4.14 -5.91
C GLU A 200 -11.45 -2.92 -6.82
N SER A 201 -12.60 -2.33 -7.16
CA SER A 201 -12.65 -1.05 -7.85
C SER A 201 -12.18 0.09 -6.94
N GLU A 202 -11.11 0.80 -7.34
CA GLU A 202 -10.46 1.82 -6.50
C GLU A 202 -11.41 2.92 -5.99
N ASN A 203 -12.42 3.25 -6.77
CA ASN A 203 -13.34 4.37 -6.51
C ASN A 203 -14.42 4.05 -5.47
N LEU A 204 -14.87 2.79 -5.37
CA LEU A 204 -16.05 2.43 -4.57
C LEU A 204 -15.73 1.67 -3.29
N ARG A 205 -14.59 0.95 -3.25
CA ARG A 205 -14.10 0.20 -2.08
C ARG A 205 -15.22 -0.49 -1.28
N LEU A 206 -15.96 -1.35 -1.94
CA LEU A 206 -17.14 -2.05 -1.41
C LEU A 206 -16.83 -2.89 -0.15
N PHE A 207 -15.60 -3.35 0.05
CA PHE A 207 -15.21 -4.10 1.25
C PHE A 207 -15.13 -3.24 2.50
N ASP A 208 -14.80 -1.96 2.36
CA ASP A 208 -14.70 -1.00 3.47
C ASP A 208 -16.03 -0.29 3.74
N ASN A 209 -17.03 -0.46 2.87
CA ASN A 209 -18.37 0.08 3.07
C ASN A 209 -19.11 -0.64 4.20
N TYR A 210 -20.01 0.11 4.86
CA TYR A 210 -20.80 -0.37 5.98
C TYR A 210 -22.21 -0.75 5.57
N TYR A 211 -22.58 -2.00 5.88
CA TYR A 211 -23.86 -2.62 5.57
C TYR A 211 -24.63 -2.94 6.85
N PRO A 212 -25.96 -2.77 6.88
CA PRO A 212 -26.78 -3.15 8.02
C PRO A 212 -26.62 -4.64 8.37
N LEU A 213 -26.31 -4.95 9.63
CA LEU A 213 -26.06 -6.32 10.09
C LEU A 213 -27.27 -7.24 9.88
N ASN A 214 -28.48 -6.69 10.05
CA ASN A 214 -29.74 -7.42 9.87
C ASN A 214 -29.92 -7.95 8.43
N LEU A 215 -29.26 -7.36 7.43
CA LEU A 215 -29.25 -7.89 6.06
C LEU A 215 -28.73 -9.33 6.01
N PHE A 216 -27.75 -9.64 6.86
CA PHE A 216 -27.07 -10.93 6.86
C PHE A 216 -27.73 -11.98 7.76
N GLY A 217 -28.73 -11.59 8.57
CA GLY A 217 -29.37 -12.46 9.55
C GLY A 217 -28.46 -12.88 10.70
N ILE A 218 -27.38 -12.12 10.97
CA ILE A 218 -26.40 -12.43 12.01
C ILE A 218 -26.79 -11.71 13.31
N HIS A 219 -26.75 -12.41 14.45
CA HIS A 219 -27.03 -11.79 15.74
C HIS A 219 -25.85 -10.91 16.21
N PRO A 220 -26.08 -9.70 16.76
CA PRO A 220 -25.03 -8.79 17.23
C PRO A 220 -23.97 -9.41 18.15
N SER A 221 -24.34 -10.36 18.99
CA SER A 221 -23.42 -11.01 19.94
C SER A 221 -22.39 -11.92 19.28
N GLU A 222 -22.59 -12.27 18.01
CA GLU A 222 -21.70 -13.15 17.25
C GLU A 222 -20.55 -12.40 16.57
N LEU A 223 -20.57 -11.07 16.60
CA LEU A 223 -19.54 -10.24 15.98
C LEU A 223 -18.84 -9.38 17.03
N LYS A 224 -17.56 -9.12 16.74
CA LYS A 224 -16.70 -8.26 17.53
C LYS A 224 -15.82 -7.48 16.56
N ASP A 225 -15.46 -6.27 16.99
CA ASP A 225 -14.40 -5.50 16.34
C ASP A 225 -13.13 -6.35 16.29
N PHE A 226 -12.37 -6.19 15.22
CA PHE A 226 -11.11 -6.92 15.06
C PHE A 226 -10.10 -6.12 14.27
N ASN A 227 -8.83 -6.41 14.54
CA ASN A 227 -7.72 -5.87 13.78
C ASN A 227 -7.05 -7.01 13.01
N TRP A 228 -6.65 -6.73 11.77
CA TRP A 228 -5.86 -7.64 10.95
C TRP A 228 -4.92 -6.85 10.06
N VAL A 229 -4.17 -7.54 9.21
CA VAL A 229 -3.06 -6.93 8.45
C VAL A 229 -3.49 -5.71 7.63
N LEU A 230 -4.68 -5.71 7.03
CA LEU A 230 -5.16 -4.60 6.19
C LEU A 230 -5.82 -3.46 6.98
N GLY A 231 -5.98 -3.59 8.30
CA GLY A 231 -6.42 -2.51 9.17
C GLY A 231 -7.38 -2.94 10.28
N GLU A 232 -7.79 -1.93 11.04
CA GLU A 232 -8.78 -2.06 12.09
C GLU A 232 -10.20 -2.03 11.50
N ASN A 233 -11.02 -2.98 11.94
CA ASN A 233 -12.40 -3.14 11.50
C ASN A 233 -13.30 -3.00 12.72
N LEU A 234 -14.04 -1.88 12.74
CA LEU A 234 -14.94 -1.52 13.83
C LEU A 234 -16.38 -1.70 13.38
N MET A 235 -17.26 -2.13 14.26
CA MET A 235 -18.70 -2.10 14.02
C MET A 235 -19.24 -0.69 14.29
N LEU A 236 -20.08 -0.17 13.40
CA LEU A 236 -20.74 1.12 13.61
C LEU A 236 -22.10 0.91 14.26
N LYS A 237 -22.35 1.63 15.35
CA LYS A 237 -23.66 1.68 16.01
C LYS A 237 -24.32 3.00 15.67
N GLU A 238 -25.36 2.94 14.84
CA GLU A 238 -26.16 4.10 14.44
C GLU A 238 -27.61 3.88 14.87
N MET A 239 -28.09 4.70 15.82
CA MET A 239 -29.41 4.58 16.43
C MET A 239 -29.65 3.14 16.93
N ASP A 240 -30.60 2.42 16.33
CA ASP A 240 -30.98 1.04 16.67
C ASP A 240 -30.37 0.00 15.72
N THR A 241 -29.43 0.41 14.86
CA THR A 241 -28.81 -0.46 13.85
C THR A 241 -27.32 -0.63 14.08
N ILE A 242 -26.84 -1.86 13.93
CA ILE A 242 -25.42 -2.16 13.84
C ILE A 242 -25.08 -2.32 12.37
N LYS A 243 -24.02 -1.68 11.92
CA LYS A 243 -23.47 -1.84 10.58
C LYS A 243 -22.08 -2.44 10.64
N ILE A 244 -21.80 -3.31 9.67
CA ILE A 244 -20.54 -4.02 9.54
C ILE A 244 -20.02 -3.89 8.12
N ASN A 245 -18.72 -4.06 7.93
CA ASN A 245 -18.13 -4.14 6.60
C ASN A 245 -17.95 -5.59 6.14
N LEU A 246 -17.51 -5.80 4.90
CA LEU A 246 -17.40 -7.16 4.35
C LEU A 246 -16.29 -7.99 5.00
N TRP A 247 -15.30 -7.34 5.61
CA TRP A 247 -14.27 -8.05 6.39
C TRP A 247 -14.85 -8.73 7.64
N HIS A 248 -15.82 -8.10 8.32
CA HIS A 248 -16.56 -8.75 9.41
C HIS A 248 -17.35 -9.96 8.92
N LEU A 249 -18.00 -9.83 7.76
CA LEU A 249 -18.78 -10.93 7.17
C LEU A 249 -17.87 -12.11 6.81
N ALA A 250 -16.74 -11.85 6.17
CA ALA A 250 -15.73 -12.88 5.87
C ALA A 250 -15.27 -13.58 7.16
N LYS A 251 -14.86 -12.81 8.16
CA LYS A 251 -14.42 -13.33 9.46
C LYS A 251 -15.49 -14.21 10.12
N TRP A 252 -16.75 -13.78 10.14
CA TRP A 252 -17.84 -14.55 10.74
C TRP A 252 -18.02 -15.90 10.04
N TYR A 253 -18.04 -15.93 8.71
CA TYR A 253 -18.14 -17.18 7.96
C TYR A 253 -16.94 -18.11 8.19
N MET A 254 -15.73 -17.56 8.29
CA MET A 254 -14.54 -18.34 8.62
C MET A 254 -14.62 -18.94 10.03
N GLU A 255 -15.02 -18.14 11.02
CA GLU A 255 -15.16 -18.59 12.41
C GLU A 255 -16.27 -19.63 12.56
N LYS A 256 -17.37 -19.49 11.82
CA LYS A 256 -18.41 -20.51 11.76
C LYS A 256 -17.87 -21.81 11.19
N ALA A 257 -17.24 -21.75 10.01
CA ALA A 257 -16.68 -22.93 9.36
C ALA A 257 -15.67 -23.66 10.25
N CYS A 258 -14.86 -22.91 11.01
CA CYS A 258 -13.82 -23.46 11.86
C CYS A 258 -14.24 -23.77 13.30
N ASN A 259 -15.42 -23.34 13.73
CA ASN A 259 -15.88 -23.42 15.13
C ASN A 259 -14.86 -22.87 16.16
N GLN A 260 -14.06 -21.88 15.77
CA GLN A 260 -13.07 -21.21 16.61
C GLN A 260 -12.74 -19.84 16.01
N SER A 261 -12.00 -19.02 16.75
CA SER A 261 -11.62 -17.70 16.23
C SER A 261 -10.56 -17.82 15.14
N VAL A 262 -10.79 -17.13 14.02
CA VAL A 262 -9.90 -17.06 12.88
C VAL A 262 -9.76 -15.59 12.49
N ILE A 263 -8.52 -15.11 12.42
CA ILE A 263 -8.21 -13.76 11.94
C ILE A 263 -7.68 -13.92 10.52
N PRO A 264 -8.31 -13.28 9.51
CA PRO A 264 -7.80 -13.32 8.15
C PRO A 264 -6.38 -12.76 8.06
N THR A 265 -5.61 -13.20 7.07
CA THR A 265 -4.24 -12.70 6.83
C THR A 265 -3.96 -12.61 5.34
N ILE A 266 -3.11 -11.66 4.95
CA ILE A 266 -2.55 -11.57 3.58
C ILE A 266 -1.11 -12.13 3.50
N LEU A 267 -0.62 -12.67 4.61
CA LEU A 267 0.70 -13.29 4.71
C LEU A 267 0.58 -14.82 4.71
N PRO A 268 1.50 -15.54 4.04
CA PRO A 268 1.48 -16.99 4.02
C PRO A 268 1.53 -17.62 5.42
N GLN A 269 0.72 -18.64 5.63
CA GLN A 269 0.64 -19.46 6.84
C GLN A 269 1.13 -20.87 6.52
N LYS A 270 2.05 -21.38 7.34
CA LYS A 270 2.57 -22.75 7.19
C LYS A 270 1.69 -23.79 7.86
N THR A 271 0.87 -23.36 8.81
CA THR A 271 0.06 -24.23 9.67
C THR A 271 -1.41 -24.01 9.36
N LYS A 272 -2.15 -25.11 9.23
CA LYS A 272 -3.60 -25.06 9.23
C LYS A 272 -4.07 -24.48 10.57
N VAL A 273 -4.98 -23.51 10.50
CA VAL A 273 -5.69 -22.96 11.64
C VAL A 273 -6.76 -23.95 12.09
N CYS A 274 -7.54 -24.50 11.15
CA CYS A 274 -8.67 -25.39 11.45
C CYS A 274 -8.92 -26.41 10.34
N GLU A 275 -9.77 -27.39 10.62
CA GLU A 275 -10.45 -28.20 9.60
C GLU A 275 -11.87 -27.64 9.38
N PRO A 276 -12.15 -26.98 8.25
CA PRO A 276 -13.41 -26.28 8.06
C PRO A 276 -14.56 -27.26 7.85
N ASN A 277 -15.61 -27.16 8.68
CA ASN A 277 -16.85 -27.87 8.49
C ASN A 277 -17.84 -27.00 7.70
N LEU A 278 -17.98 -27.29 6.41
CA LEU A 278 -18.91 -26.59 5.53
C LEU A 278 -20.35 -27.13 5.59
N GLU A 279 -20.61 -28.24 6.29
CA GLU A 279 -21.95 -28.84 6.40
C GLU A 279 -22.86 -28.05 7.33
N ILE A 280 -22.29 -27.21 8.20
CA ILE A 280 -23.06 -26.31 9.07
C ILE A 280 -23.86 -25.25 8.30
N PHE A 281 -23.48 -24.99 7.04
CA PHE A 281 -24.16 -24.02 6.19
C PHE A 281 -25.25 -24.72 5.39
N GLU A 282 -26.49 -24.27 5.55
CA GLU A 282 -27.65 -24.80 4.80
C GLU A 282 -27.47 -24.69 3.29
N LYS A 283 -26.72 -23.69 2.83
CA LYS A 283 -26.48 -23.42 1.41
C LYS A 283 -24.99 -23.25 1.16
N ARG A 284 -24.56 -23.65 -0.05
CA ARG A 284 -23.20 -23.39 -0.54
C ARG A 284 -23.02 -21.97 -1.08
N GLU A 285 -24.12 -21.25 -1.26
CA GLU A 285 -24.15 -19.88 -1.77
C GLU A 285 -25.26 -19.08 -1.10
N TYR A 286 -24.95 -17.85 -0.69
CA TYR A 286 -25.87 -16.86 -0.14
C TYR A 286 -25.74 -15.57 -0.94
N ILE A 287 -26.86 -15.05 -1.44
CA ILE A 287 -26.91 -13.76 -2.16
C ILE A 287 -27.75 -12.80 -1.34
N TYR A 288 -27.16 -11.66 -1.00
CA TYR A 288 -27.82 -10.53 -0.33
C TYR A 288 -28.03 -9.39 -1.33
N ASP A 289 -29.28 -8.98 -1.48
CA ASP A 289 -29.69 -7.95 -2.44
C ASP A 289 -29.90 -6.61 -1.72
N LEU A 290 -29.18 -5.58 -2.18
CA LEU A 290 -29.29 -4.19 -1.75
C LEU A 290 -29.69 -3.29 -2.93
N GLY A 291 -30.66 -3.75 -3.71
CA GLY A 291 -31.23 -3.09 -4.88
C GLY A 291 -30.33 -3.17 -6.11
N LYS A 292 -29.17 -2.50 -6.06
CA LYS A 292 -28.20 -2.46 -7.19
C LYS A 292 -26.86 -3.09 -6.84
N ILE A 293 -26.69 -3.45 -5.57
CA ILE A 293 -25.49 -4.10 -5.05
C ILE A 293 -25.89 -5.51 -4.62
N PHE A 294 -25.17 -6.51 -5.12
CA PHE A 294 -25.31 -7.89 -4.69
C PHE A 294 -24.06 -8.29 -3.92
N ILE A 295 -24.23 -8.68 -2.67
CA ILE A 295 -23.16 -9.31 -1.88
C ILE A 295 -23.38 -10.81 -1.97
N THR A 296 -22.37 -11.55 -2.42
CA THR A 296 -22.47 -13.02 -2.54
C THR A 296 -21.40 -13.67 -1.69
N VAL A 297 -21.81 -14.65 -0.89
CA VAL A 297 -20.94 -15.55 -0.13
C VAL A 297 -21.06 -16.93 -0.76
N ALA A 298 -19.95 -17.54 -1.15
CA ALA A 298 -19.94 -18.87 -1.74
C ALA A 298 -18.79 -19.73 -1.20
N PHE A 299 -19.01 -21.04 -1.18
CA PHE A 299 -18.05 -22.02 -0.67
C PHE A 299 -17.69 -23.07 -1.71
N LYS A 300 -16.40 -23.31 -1.91
CA LYS A 300 -15.90 -24.42 -2.75
C LYS A 300 -14.51 -24.85 -2.33
N ASN A 301 -14.26 -26.17 -2.27
CA ASN A 301 -12.92 -26.74 -2.04
C ASN A 301 -12.18 -26.10 -0.83
N ASN A 302 -12.86 -26.00 0.32
CA ASN A 302 -12.37 -25.34 1.54
C ASN A 302 -11.96 -23.87 1.34
N LYS A 303 -12.54 -23.19 0.35
CA LYS A 303 -12.39 -21.76 0.13
C LYS A 303 -13.71 -21.05 0.35
N LEU A 304 -13.61 -19.84 0.88
CA LEU A 304 -14.68 -18.86 0.98
C LEU A 304 -14.46 -17.80 -0.09
N ILE A 305 -15.47 -17.57 -0.91
CA ILE A 305 -15.54 -16.44 -1.83
C ILE A 305 -16.51 -15.45 -1.24
N LEU A 306 -16.07 -14.21 -1.08
CA LEU A 306 -16.93 -13.09 -0.76
C LEU A 306 -16.82 -12.09 -1.90
N SER A 307 -17.95 -11.70 -2.48
CA SER A 307 -17.98 -10.70 -3.54
C SER A 307 -19.06 -9.66 -3.27
N SER A 308 -18.87 -8.48 -3.83
CA SER A 308 -19.84 -7.40 -3.85
C SER A 308 -19.81 -6.78 -5.24
N PHE A 309 -20.93 -6.80 -5.95
CA PHE A 309 -21.03 -6.26 -7.31
C PHE A 309 -22.10 -5.18 -7.36
N ALA A 310 -21.69 -3.98 -7.79
CA ALA A 310 -22.59 -2.88 -8.10
C ALA A 310 -22.92 -2.91 -9.59
N PHE A 311 -24.21 -2.92 -9.92
CA PHE A 311 -24.70 -2.97 -11.31
C PHE A 311 -25.31 -1.65 -11.76
N ASN A 312 -25.40 -1.47 -13.08
CA ASN A 312 -26.07 -0.30 -13.64
C ASN A 312 -27.60 -0.41 -13.40
N PRO A 313 -28.24 0.62 -12.81
CA PRO A 313 -29.69 0.68 -12.58
C PRO A 313 -30.56 0.35 -13.80
N GLN A 314 -30.06 0.61 -15.00
CA GLN A 314 -30.79 0.46 -16.26
C GLN A 314 -30.76 -0.97 -16.80
N GLU A 315 -29.86 -1.82 -16.28
CA GLU A 315 -29.77 -3.22 -16.69
C GLU A 315 -30.93 -4.04 -16.11
N LYS A 316 -31.40 -5.03 -16.88
CA LYS A 316 -32.42 -5.99 -16.45
C LYS A 316 -31.75 -7.28 -16.01
N ASP A 317 -32.46 -8.07 -15.19
CA ASP A 317 -32.04 -9.41 -14.75
C ASP A 317 -30.69 -9.43 -14.00
N LEU A 318 -30.50 -8.45 -13.10
CA LEU A 318 -29.26 -8.27 -12.34
C LEU A 318 -28.87 -9.50 -11.52
N LEU A 319 -29.86 -10.19 -10.94
CA LEU A 319 -29.63 -11.40 -10.15
C LEU A 319 -29.03 -12.53 -11.00
N SER A 320 -29.54 -12.74 -12.22
CA SER A 320 -29.00 -13.74 -13.16
C SER A 320 -27.59 -13.37 -13.60
N LYS A 321 -27.34 -12.08 -13.88
CA LYS A 321 -26.00 -11.58 -14.21
C LYS A 321 -25.02 -11.81 -13.05
N ASN A 322 -25.42 -11.50 -11.82
CA ASN A 322 -24.64 -11.78 -10.60
C ASN A 322 -24.29 -13.28 -10.51
N LYS A 323 -25.31 -14.16 -10.55
CA LYS A 323 -25.12 -15.61 -10.49
C LYS A 323 -24.20 -16.13 -11.59
N LYS A 324 -24.31 -15.62 -12.81
CA LYS A 324 -23.44 -16.01 -13.93
C LYS A 324 -21.97 -15.70 -13.61
N ILE A 325 -21.67 -14.48 -13.16
CA ILE A 325 -20.31 -14.06 -12.80
C ILE A 325 -19.77 -14.92 -11.64
N ILE A 326 -20.57 -15.12 -10.60
CA ILE A 326 -20.19 -15.93 -9.44
C ILE A 326 -19.90 -17.38 -9.81
N ASN A 327 -20.76 -18.00 -10.63
CA ASN A 327 -20.54 -19.36 -11.11
C ASN A 327 -19.23 -19.50 -11.89
N TYR A 328 -18.87 -18.50 -12.70
CA TYR A 328 -17.56 -18.49 -13.37
C TYR A 328 -16.41 -18.41 -12.37
N ILE A 329 -16.48 -17.53 -11.38
CA ILE A 329 -15.43 -17.41 -10.34
C ILE A 329 -15.30 -18.73 -9.56
N ILE A 330 -16.42 -19.30 -9.12
CA ILE A 330 -16.48 -20.58 -8.44
C ILE A 330 -15.85 -21.68 -9.30
N SER A 331 -16.08 -21.69 -10.61
CA SER A 331 -15.53 -22.73 -11.51
C SER A 331 -14.00 -22.74 -11.57
N MET A 332 -13.32 -21.64 -11.22
CA MET A 332 -11.86 -21.48 -11.29
C MET A 332 -11.11 -21.94 -10.03
N LEU A 333 -11.81 -22.15 -8.92
CA LEU A 333 -11.29 -22.66 -7.64
C LEU A 333 -11.38 -24.18 -7.53
#